data_AF-A0A3S5AB36-F1
#
_entry.id   AF-A0A3S5AB36-F1
#
_cell.length_a   1.000
_cell.length_b   1.000
_cell.length_c   1.000
_cell.angle_alpha   90.00
_cell.angle_beta   90.00
_cell.angle_gamma   90.00
#
_symmetry.space_group_name_H-M   'P 1'
#
loop_
_entity.id
_entity.type
_entity.pdbx_description
1 polymer ?
#
loop_
_entity_poly.entity_id
_entity_poly.type
_entity_poly.pdbx_seq_one_letter_code
_entity_poly.pdbx_strand_id
1 'polypeptide(L)'
;MFNSFLASEYSQENLQFWIACEAYKRLSGAKMAREAQRIYRTYLSVQSPKEVNLDSKTRLETIAGLSSPNHYVFDAAQKKIMALMQKDSYRRFLRSDICNKLRSQVDDKEQCCKNE
;
A
#
# COMPACT_ATOMS: atom_id res chain seq x y z
N MET A 1 -11.56 -4.48 5.73
CA MET A 1 -12.03 -3.18 6.25
C MET A 1 -11.12 -2.02 5.85
N PHE A 2 -9.81 -2.05 6.12
CA PHE A 2 -8.90 -0.99 5.64
C PHE A 2 -8.89 -0.87 4.11
N ASN A 3 -8.81 -1.99 3.38
CA ASN A 3 -8.94 -2.00 1.91
C ASN A 3 -10.28 -1.42 1.41
N SER A 4 -11.37 -1.66 2.13
CA SER A 4 -12.71 -1.12 1.80
C SER A 4 -12.79 0.40 2.08
N PHE A 5 -12.14 0.87 3.14
CA PHE A 5 -11.99 2.28 3.46
C PHE A 5 -11.14 3.01 2.40
N LEU A 6 -10.00 2.44 2.01
CA LEU A 6 -9.15 3.00 0.95
C LEU A 6 -9.90 3.06 -0.39
N ALA A 7 -10.74 2.07 -0.70
CA ALA A 7 -11.59 2.10 -1.89
C ALA A 7 -12.62 3.24 -1.84
N SER A 8 -13.19 3.54 -0.66
CA SER A 8 -14.13 4.66 -0.50
C SER A 8 -13.49 6.05 -0.67
N GLU A 9 -12.16 6.15 -0.50
CA GLU A 9 -11.41 7.40 -0.64
C GLU A 9 -10.48 7.42 -1.86
N TYR A 10 -10.65 6.48 -2.81
CA TYR A 10 -9.83 6.39 -4.02
C TYR A 10 -8.32 6.36 -3.74
N SER A 11 -7.89 5.67 -2.67
CA SER A 11 -6.48 5.58 -2.23
C SER A 11 -5.97 4.14 -2.16
N GLN A 12 -6.69 3.22 -2.80
CA GLN A 12 -6.43 1.78 -2.78
C GLN A 12 -5.12 1.39 -3.49
N GLU A 13 -4.70 2.17 -4.47
CA GLU A 13 -3.46 2.00 -5.23
C GLU A 13 -2.24 1.99 -4.32
N ASN A 14 -2.24 2.75 -3.21
CA ASN A 14 -1.15 2.77 -2.25
C ASN A 14 -0.94 1.42 -1.55
N LEU A 15 -2.03 0.79 -1.12
CA LEU A 15 -1.96 -0.53 -0.48
C LEU A 15 -1.63 -1.61 -1.50
N GLN A 16 -2.22 -1.54 -2.71
CA GLN A 16 -1.95 -2.50 -3.77
C GLN A 16 -0.48 -2.45 -4.21
N PHE A 17 0.10 -1.26 -4.36
CA PHE A 17 1.52 -1.09 -4.63
C PHE A 17 2.39 -1.69 -3.53
N TRP A 18 2.06 -1.41 -2.25
CA TRP A 18 2.81 -1.94 -1.12
C TRP A 18 2.81 -3.47 -1.10
N ILE A 19 1.66 -4.10 -1.34
CA ILE A 19 1.51 -5.57 -1.44
C ILE A 19 2.31 -6.12 -2.62
N ALA A 20 2.28 -5.44 -3.77
CA ALA A 20 3.04 -5.84 -4.95
C ALA A 20 4.56 -5.81 -4.68
N CYS A 21 5.05 -4.81 -3.94
CA CYS A 21 6.45 -4.74 -3.51
C CYS A 21 6.82 -5.89 -2.57
N GLU A 22 5.98 -6.23 -1.59
CA GLU A 22 6.21 -7.39 -0.72
C GLU A 22 6.24 -8.71 -1.49
N ALA A 23 5.34 -8.88 -2.46
CA ALA A 23 5.35 -10.05 -3.34
C ALA A 23 6.61 -10.13 -4.18
N TYR A 24 7.03 -9.00 -4.74
CA TYR A 24 8.22 -8.89 -5.57
C TYR A 24 9.50 -9.31 -4.84
N LYS A 25 9.65 -8.96 -3.55
CA LYS A 25 10.82 -9.35 -2.74
C LYS A 25 11.07 -10.85 -2.69
N ARG A 26 10.03 -11.67 -2.89
CA ARG A 26 10.10 -13.14 -2.87
C ARG A 26 10.41 -13.77 -4.24
N LEU A 27 10.51 -12.96 -5.29
CA LEU A 27 10.79 -13.43 -6.64
C LEU A 27 12.29 -13.56 -6.90
N SER A 28 12.66 -14.37 -7.89
CA SER A 28 14.03 -14.53 -8.35
C SER A 28 14.08 -14.78 -9.87
N GLY A 29 15.27 -14.60 -10.46
CA GLY A 29 15.53 -14.86 -11.87
C GLY A 29 14.63 -14.07 -12.82
N ALA A 30 14.26 -14.68 -13.95
CA ALA A 30 13.48 -14.03 -15.01
C ALA A 30 12.08 -13.56 -14.58
N LYS A 31 11.53 -14.07 -13.46
CA LYS A 31 10.25 -13.59 -12.92
C LYS A 31 10.40 -12.20 -12.30
N MET A 32 11.54 -11.92 -11.68
CA MET A 32 11.83 -10.63 -11.05
C MET A 32 11.79 -9.49 -12.08
N ALA A 33 12.53 -9.61 -13.18
CA ALA A 33 12.57 -8.55 -14.19
C ALA A 33 11.19 -8.24 -14.79
N ARG A 34 10.40 -9.28 -15.10
CA ARG A 34 9.03 -9.11 -15.61
C ARG A 34 8.12 -8.42 -14.60
N GLU A 35 8.20 -8.84 -13.33
CA GLU A 35 7.38 -8.25 -12.28
C GLU A 35 7.78 -6.82 -11.96
N ALA A 36 9.08 -6.50 -11.97
CA ALA A 36 9.57 -5.13 -11.78
C ALA A 36 8.95 -4.18 -12.82
N GLN A 37 8.96 -4.59 -14.09
CA GLN A 37 8.36 -3.82 -15.17
C GLN A 37 6.84 -3.69 -15.02
N ARG A 38 6.15 -4.76 -14.59
CA ARG A 38 4.71 -4.74 -14.32
C ARG A 38 4.36 -3.75 -13.20
N ILE A 39 5.10 -3.79 -12.09
CA ILE A 39 4.91 -2.87 -10.95
C ILE A 39 5.14 -1.43 -11.39
N TYR A 40 6.21 -1.16 -12.14
CA TYR A 40 6.47 0.16 -12.70
C TYR A 40 5.31 0.67 -13.55
N ARG A 41 4.88 -0.09 -14.56
CA ARG A 41 3.80 0.33 -15.47
C ARG A 41 2.48 0.56 -14.74
N THR A 42 2.20 -0.25 -13.71
CA THR A 42 0.94 -0.18 -12.97
C THR A 42 0.91 0.98 -11.98
N TYR A 43 2.00 1.25 -11.26
CA TYR A 43 1.97 2.14 -10.10
C TYR A 43 2.89 3.36 -10.22
N LEU A 44 3.93 3.31 -11.05
CA LEU A 44 4.97 4.36 -11.12
C LEU A 44 5.07 5.03 -12.50
N SER A 45 4.37 4.52 -13.52
CA SER A 45 4.24 5.21 -14.79
C SER A 45 3.37 6.44 -14.59
N VAL A 46 3.85 7.57 -15.12
CA VAL A 46 3.07 8.79 -15.21
C VAL A 46 1.78 8.50 -15.99
N GLN A 47 0.65 9.02 -15.53
CA GLN A 47 -0.69 8.80 -16.10
C GLN A 47 -1.24 7.38 -15.97
N SER A 48 -0.60 6.49 -15.19
CA SER A 48 -1.24 5.22 -14.88
C SER A 48 -2.53 5.47 -14.08
N PRO A 49 -3.64 4.76 -14.36
CA PRO A 49 -4.86 4.86 -13.55
C PRO A 49 -4.67 4.43 -12.09
N LYS A 50 -3.54 3.78 -11.76
CA LYS A 50 -3.14 3.39 -10.39
C LYS A 50 -1.82 4.04 -9.98
N GLU A 51 -1.47 5.17 -10.57
CA GLU A 51 -0.27 5.91 -10.22
C GLU A 51 -0.29 6.30 -8.73
N VAL A 52 0.76 5.93 -8.00
CA VAL A 52 0.91 6.29 -6.58
C VAL A 52 1.58 7.67 -6.45
N ASN A 53 1.23 8.39 -5.37
CA ASN A 53 1.85 9.68 -5.08
C ASN A 53 3.27 9.49 -4.51
N LEU A 54 4.28 9.65 -5.39
CA LEU A 54 5.69 9.48 -5.06
C LEU A 54 6.51 10.68 -5.54
N ASP A 55 7.44 11.14 -4.69
CA ASP A 55 8.34 12.25 -5.03
C ASP A 55 9.28 11.90 -6.20
N SER A 56 9.60 12.92 -7.00
CA SER A 56 10.36 12.75 -8.25
C SER A 56 11.71 12.07 -8.05
N LYS A 57 12.41 12.39 -6.94
CA LYS A 57 13.69 11.78 -6.62
C LYS A 57 13.55 10.26 -6.45
N THR A 58 12.66 9.83 -5.57
CA THR A 58 12.45 8.41 -5.28
C THR A 58 11.96 7.66 -6.53
N ARG A 59 11.14 8.30 -7.36
CA ARG A 59 10.67 7.73 -8.62
C ARG A 59 11.83 7.48 -9.60
N LEU A 60 12.67 8.49 -9.84
CA LEU A 60 13.81 8.38 -10.76
C LEU A 60 14.81 7.32 -10.28
N GLU A 61 15.09 7.27 -8.98
CA GLU A 61 15.94 6.22 -8.38
C GLU A 61 15.37 4.81 -8.64
N THR A 62 14.05 4.63 -8.45
CA THR A 62 13.37 3.36 -8.72
C THR A 62 13.47 2.98 -10.19
N ILE A 63 13.23 3.93 -11.10
CA ILE A 63 13.27 3.72 -12.56
C ILE A 63 14.68 3.31 -13.02
N ALA A 64 15.72 3.96 -12.50
CA ALA A 64 17.11 3.63 -12.84
C ALA A 64 17.45 2.16 -12.49
N GLY A 65 16.95 1.68 -11.34
CA GLY A 65 17.14 0.31 -10.88
C GLY A 65 16.37 -0.75 -11.69
N LEU A 66 15.40 -0.39 -12.54
CA LEU A 66 14.63 -1.35 -13.34
C LEU A 66 15.44 -1.99 -14.48
N SER A 67 16.58 -1.41 -14.83
CA SER A 67 17.51 -1.95 -15.83
C SER A 67 18.22 -3.22 -15.33
N SER A 68 18.51 -3.28 -14.04
CA SER A 68 19.07 -4.45 -13.35
C SER A 68 18.37 -4.64 -12.00
N PRO A 69 17.11 -5.14 -12.01
CA PRO A 69 16.31 -5.24 -10.81
C PRO A 69 16.94 -6.18 -9.77
N ASN A 70 16.90 -5.76 -8.52
CA ASN A 70 17.24 -6.57 -7.36
C ASN A 70 16.06 -6.56 -6.38
N HIS A 71 16.17 -7.30 -5.26
CA HIS A 71 15.11 -7.42 -4.26
C HIS A 71 14.72 -6.09 -3.59
N TYR A 72 15.57 -5.06 -3.67
CA TYR A 72 15.45 -3.79 -2.95
C TYR A 72 15.05 -2.62 -3.86
N VAL A 73 14.85 -2.85 -5.17
CA VAL A 73 14.59 -1.78 -6.16
C VAL A 73 13.39 -0.90 -5.80
N PHE A 74 12.39 -1.44 -5.08
CA PHE A 74 11.19 -0.72 -4.66
C PHE A 74 11.23 -0.24 -3.20
N ASP A 75 12.28 -0.52 -2.42
CA ASP A 75 12.27 -0.28 -0.96
C ASP A 75 12.04 1.19 -0.59
N ALA A 76 12.70 2.11 -1.30
CA ALA A 76 12.55 3.54 -1.04
C ALA A 76 11.11 4.00 -1.37
N ALA A 77 10.60 3.61 -2.54
CA ALA A 77 9.23 3.92 -2.96
C ALA A 77 8.20 3.32 -2.00
N GLN A 78 8.36 2.05 -1.62
CA GLN A 78 7.48 1.35 -0.71
C GLN A 78 7.44 2.02 0.67
N LYS A 79 8.59 2.45 1.21
CA LYS A 79 8.65 3.20 2.48
C LYS A 79 7.89 4.53 2.40
N LYS A 80 8.01 5.25 1.29
CA LYS A 80 7.29 6.53 1.08
C LYS A 80 5.78 6.32 1.05
N ILE A 81 5.31 5.32 0.30
CA ILE A 81 3.88 5.01 0.21
C ILE A 81 3.33 4.49 1.54
N MET A 82 4.10 3.68 2.28
CA MET A 82 3.72 3.28 3.64
C MET A 82 3.56 4.48 4.57
N ALA A 83 4.52 5.41 4.55
CA ALA A 83 4.46 6.62 5.37
C ALA A 83 3.29 7.53 4.98
N LEU A 84 2.96 7.62 3.68
CA LEU A 84 1.78 8.34 3.18
C LEU A 84 0.50 7.73 3.77
N MET A 85 0.31 6.41 3.61
CA MET A 85 -0.85 5.71 4.16
C MET A 85 -0.96 5.88 5.69
N GLN A 86 0.16 5.82 6.42
CA GLN A 86 0.15 5.98 7.88
C GLN A 86 -0.24 7.40 8.32
N LYS A 87 0.26 8.43 7.63
CA LYS A 87 -0.01 9.84 7.98
C LYS A 87 -1.43 10.27 7.64
N ASP A 88 -2.00 9.70 6.58
CA ASP A 88 -3.23 10.19 5.99
C ASP A 88 -4.36 9.16 6.11
N SER A 89 -4.37 8.12 5.27
CA SER A 89 -5.43 7.11 5.23
C SER A 89 -5.66 6.40 6.57
N TYR A 90 -4.60 6.08 7.32
CA TYR A 90 -4.71 5.41 8.61
C TYR A 90 -5.28 6.33 9.70
N ARG A 91 -4.85 7.61 9.73
CA ARG A 91 -5.43 8.59 10.65
C ARG A 91 -6.91 8.85 10.37
N ARG A 92 -7.29 8.91 9.09
CA ARG A 92 -8.69 9.05 8.68
C ARG A 92 -9.50 7.79 8.97
N PHE A 93 -8.94 6.60 8.73
CA PHE A 93 -9.55 5.33 9.09
C PHE A 93 -9.92 5.25 10.58
N LEU A 94 -9.01 5.63 11.48
CA LEU A 94 -9.26 5.65 12.93
C LEU A 94 -10.39 6.58 13.36
N ARG A 95 -10.71 7.59 12.55
CA ARG A 95 -11.80 8.55 12.79
C ARG A 95 -13.08 8.22 12.02
N SER A 96 -13.01 7.25 11.11
CA SER A 96 -14.12 6.88 10.23
C SER A 96 -15.19 6.09 10.99
N ASP A 97 -16.44 6.20 10.52
CA ASP A 97 -17.56 5.41 11.04
C ASP A 97 -17.34 3.90 10.91
N ILE A 98 -16.51 3.47 9.95
CA ILE A 98 -16.13 2.06 9.80
C ILE A 98 -15.32 1.58 11.02
N CYS A 99 -14.40 2.41 11.54
CA CYS A 99 -13.64 2.08 12.74
C CYS A 99 -14.47 2.25 14.02
N ASN A 100 -15.35 3.26 14.08
CA ASN A 100 -16.23 3.46 15.23
C ASN A 100 -17.25 2.32 15.39
N LYS A 101 -17.83 1.82 14.29
CA LYS A 101 -18.70 0.63 14.32
C LYS A 101 -17.98 -0.63 14.80
N LEU A 102 -16.68 -0.76 14.51
CA LEU A 102 -15.87 -1.85 15.04
C LEU A 102 -15.69 -1.73 16.55
N ARG A 103 -15.38 -0.53 17.05
CA ARG A 103 -15.24 -0.28 18.49
C ARG A 103 -16.53 -0.60 19.24
N SER A 104 -17.68 -0.14 18.75
CA SER A 104 -18.95 -0.45 19.40
C SER A 104 -19.27 -1.95 19.41
N GLN A 105 -18.93 -2.68 18.34
CA GLN A 105 -19.12 -4.15 18.30
C GLN A 105 -18.16 -4.93 19.21
N VAL A 106 -16.98 -4.37 19.51
CA VAL A 106 -16.05 -4.96 20.48
C VAL A 106 -16.54 -4.68 21.91
N ASP A 107 -16.98 -3.44 22.17
CA ASP A 107 -17.52 -3.04 23.48
C ASP A 107 -18.80 -3.84 23.83
N ASP A 108 -19.69 -4.07 22.85
CA ASP A 108 -20.90 -4.90 23.04
C ASP A 108 -20.56 -6.37 23.35
N LYS A 109 -19.47 -6.90 22.79
CA LYS A 109 -19.02 -8.28 23.06
C LYS A 109 -18.35 -8.43 24.41
N GLU A 110 -17.55 -7.44 24.83
CA GLU A 110 -16.92 -7.45 26.15
C GLU A 110 -17.93 -7.27 27.30
N GLN A 111 -19.03 -6.54 27.06
CA GLN A 111 -20.11 -6.42 28.04
C GLN A 111 -20.91 -7.73 28.18
N CYS A 112 -21.08 -8.48 27.09
CA CYS A 112 -21.77 -9.78 27.11
C CYS A 112 -20.97 -10.84 27.89
N CYS A 113 -19.65 -10.95 27.66
CA CYS A 113 -18.78 -11.91 28.35
C CYS A 113 -18.54 -11.62 29.85
N LYS A 114 -18.93 -10.45 30.36
CA LYS A 114 -18.80 -10.08 31.78
C LYS A 114 -20.08 -10.30 32.60
N ASN A 115 -21.17 -10.72 31.96
CA ASN A 115 -22.47 -10.94 32.58
C ASN A 115 -22.83 -12.44 32.71
N GLU A 116 -21.87 -13.34 32.48
CA GLU A 116 -21.94 -14.79 32.76
C GLU A 116 -21.00 -15.17 33.91
#